data_AF-A0A3B9R5H1-F1
#
_entry.id   AF-A0A3B9R5H1-F1
#
_cell.length_a   1.000
_cell.length_b   1.000
_cell.length_c   1.000
_cell.angle_alpha   90.00
_cell.angle_beta   90.00
_cell.angle_gamma   90.00
#
_symmetry.space_group_name_H-M   'P 1'
#
loop_
_entity.id
_entity.type
_entity.pdbx_description
1 polymer ?
#
loop_
_entity_poly.entity_id
_entity_poly.type
_entity_poly.pdbx_seq_one_letter_code
_entity_poly.pdbx_strand_id
1 'polypeptide(L)' 'LTTAKKTKSLGGKLILCAPLEGVKEVLDISGFGQMLGVYASEEEALNNI' A
#
# COMPACT_ATOMS: atom_id res chain seq x y z
N LEU A 1 8.80 -4.69 4.81
CA LEU A 1 9.13 -3.24 4.82
C LEU A 1 10.33 -2.86 3.95
N THR A 2 11.41 -3.65 3.91
CA THR A 2 12.63 -3.30 3.14
C THR A 2 12.35 -2.99 1.67
N THR A 3 11.50 -3.78 1.01
CA THR A 3 11.07 -3.53 -0.38
C THR A 3 10.42 -2.16 -0.53
N ALA A 4 9.39 -1.85 0.28
CA ALA A 4 8.72 -0.55 0.25
C ALA A 4 9.68 0.63 0.42
N LYS A 5 10.56 0.55 1.42
CA LYS A 5 11.57 1.58 1.70
C LYS A 5 12.56 1.73 0.55
N LYS A 6 13.04 0.62 0.00
CA LYS A 6 14.00 0.61 -1.11
C LYS A 6 13.36 1.16 -2.39
N THR A 7 12.14 0.72 -2.71
CA THR A 7 11.37 1.25 -3.85
C THR A 7 11.20 2.76 -3.74
N LYS A 8 10.79 3.26 -2.56
CA LYS A 8 10.70 4.70 -2.29
C LYS A 8 12.04 5.43 -2.46
N SER A 9 13.14 4.87 -1.94
CA SER A 9 14.47 5.48 -2.09
C SER A 9 14.97 5.56 -3.53
N LEU A 10 14.42 4.73 -4.42
CA LEU A 10 14.71 4.74 -5.85
C LEU A 10 13.71 5.59 -6.65
N GLY A 11 12.82 6.34 -5.98
CA GLY A 11 11.79 7.18 -6.61
C GLY A 11 10.56 6.40 -7.10
N GLY A 12 10.48 5.09 -6.80
CA GLY A 12 9.31 4.27 -7.11
C GLY A 12 8.24 4.35 -6.03
N LYS A 13 7.07 3.82 -6.36
CA LYS A 13 5.93 3.69 -5.44
C LYS A 13 5.56 2.21 -5.30
N LEU A 14 5.20 1.78 -4.10
CA LEU A 14 4.70 0.43 -3.84
C LEU A 14 3.34 0.54 -3.18
N ILE A 15 2.28 0.27 -3.95
CA ILE A 15 0.89 0.30 -3.51
C ILE A 15 0.34 -1.12 -3.36
N LEU A 16 -0.67 -1.29 -2.51
CA LEU A 16 -1.41 -2.54 -2.33
C LEU A 16 -2.87 -2.31 -2.72
N CYS A 17 -3.53 -3.37 -3.22
CA CYS A 17 -4.94 -3.32 -3.57
C CYS A 17 -5.67 -4.57 -3.07
N ALA A 18 -6.97 -4.44 -2.86
CA ALA A 18 -7.88 -5.52 -2.46
C ALA A 18 -7.38 -6.41 -1.30
N PRO A 19 -6.87 -5.83 -0.18
CA PRO A 19 -6.56 -6.65 1.00
C PRO A 19 -7.83 -7.27 1.59
N LEU A 20 -7.70 -8.46 2.17
CA LEU A 20 -8.76 -9.01 3.03
C LEU A 20 -9.02 -8.08 4.21
N GLU A 21 -10.26 -8.06 4.71
CA GLU A 21 -10.71 -7.12 5.75
C GLU A 21 -9.78 -7.11 6.98
N GLY A 22 -9.49 -8.27 7.58
CA GLY A 22 -8.58 -8.34 8.72
C GLY A 22 -7.14 -7.91 8.40
N VAL A 23 -6.69 -8.08 7.15
CA VAL A 23 -5.37 -7.59 6.71
C VAL A 23 -5.39 -6.07 6.58
N LYS A 24 -6.47 -5.50 6.06
CA LYS A 24 -6.66 -4.05 5.95
C LYS A 24 -6.64 -3.40 7.33
N GLU A 25 -7.37 -3.94 8.30
CA GLU A 25 -7.37 -3.44 9.67
C GLU A 25 -5.96 -3.40 10.27
N VAL A 26 -5.20 -4.49 10.12
CA VAL A 26 -3.81 -4.56 10.62
C VAL A 26 -2.92 -3.53 9.93
N LEU A 27 -3.07 -3.33 8.61
CA LEU A 27 -2.31 -2.32 7.86
C LEU A 27 -2.64 -0.89 8.29
N ASP A 28 -3.91 -0.60 8.56
CA ASP A 28 -4.38 0.71 8.99
C ASP A 28 -3.93 1.01 10.43
N ILE A 29 -4.11 0.07 11.36
CA ILE A 29 -3.66 0.19 12.77
C ILE A 29 -2.15 0.38 12.87
N SER A 30 -1.39 -0.30 12.00
CA SER A 30 0.08 -0.19 11.98
C SER A 30 0.59 1.08 11.29
N GLY A 31 -0.29 1.89 10.68
CA GLY A 31 0.07 3.07 9.91
C GLY A 31 0.68 2.77 8.53
N PHE A 32 0.65 1.51 8.08
CA PHE A 32 1.16 1.11 6.77
C PHE A 32 0.24 1.53 5.62
N GLY A 33 -1.06 1.68 5.89
CA GLY A 33 -2.03 2.21 4.93
C GLY A 33 -1.55 3.53 4.29
N GLN A 34 -1.10 4.46 5.12
CA GLN A 34 -0.61 5.77 4.65
C GLN A 34 0.82 5.72 4.06
N MET A 35 1.64 4.76 4.50
CA MET A 35 3.02 4.64 4.03
C MET A 35 3.13 4.02 2.63
N LEU A 36 2.29 3.02 2.34
CA LEU A 36 2.33 2.25 1.10
C LEU A 36 1.30 2.74 0.08
N GLY A 37 0.15 3.24 0.53
CA GLY A 37 -1.04 3.39 -0.31
C GLY A 37 -1.73 2.03 -0.42
N VAL A 38 -2.93 1.95 0.15
CA VAL A 38 -3.73 0.72 0.20
C VAL A 38 -5.12 1.05 -0.32
N TYR A 39 -5.49 0.46 -1.45
CA TYR A 39 -6.72 0.74 -2.18
C TYR A 39 -7.67 -0.46 -2.15
N ALA A 40 -8.97 -0.23 -2.34
CA ALA A 40 -9.97 -1.28 -2.25
C ALA A 40 -10.00 -2.17 -3.50
N SER A 41 -9.63 -1.65 -4.66
CA SER A 41 -9.59 -2.39 -5.93
C SER A 41 -8.31 -2.15 -6.72
N GLU A 42 -8.05 -3.03 -7.69
CA GLU A 42 -6.97 -2.86 -8.65
C GLU A 42 -7.12 -1.57 -9.45
N GLU A 43 -8.33 -1.28 -9.93
CA GLU A 43 -8.63 -0.06 -10.68
C GLU A 43 -8.32 1.21 -9.87
N GLU A 44 -8.73 1.25 -8.61
CA GLU A 44 -8.45 2.37 -7.71
C GLU A 44 -6.94 2.54 -7.51
N ALA A 45 -6.20 1.43 -7.36
CA ALA A 45 -4.75 1.46 -7.23
C ALA A 45 -4.06 1.99 -8.49
N LEU A 46 -4.48 1.54 -9.67
CA LEU A 46 -3.92 1.98 -10.96
C LEU A 46 -4.16 3.48 -11.20
N ASN A 47 -5.33 4.00 -10.84
CA ASN A 47 -5.65 5.43 -10.92
C ASN A 47 -4.82 6.29 -9.95
N ASN A 48 -4.13 5.67 -8.99
CA ASN A 48 -3.34 6.33 -7.97
C ASN A 48 -1.85 5.95 -8.03
N ILE A 49 -1.31 5.48 -9.16
CA ILE A 49 0.14 5.26 -9.32
C ILE A 49 0.87 6.60 -9.32
#